data_AF-G2E8P3-F1
#
_entry.id   AF-G2E8P3-F1
#
_cell.length_a   1.000
_cell.length_b   1.000
_cell.length_c   1.000
_cell.angle_alpha   90.00
_cell.angle_beta   90.00
_cell.angle_gamma   90.00
#
_symmetry.space_group_name_H-M   'P 1'
#
loop_
_entity.id
_entity.type
_entity.pdbx_description
1 polymer ?
#
loop_
_entity_poly.entity_id
_entity_poly.type
_entity_poly.pdbx_seq_one_letter_code
_entity_poly.pdbx_strand_id
1 'polypeptide(L)' 'MSASMIEHFASLEDPRIERNKLYPLKEILLLTVCGVLSGADGWEAIEQFGEAKLEWLRRF' A
#
# COMPACT_ATOMS: atom_id res chain seq x y z
N MET A 1 15.99 -12.07 -10.91
CA MET A 1 14.70 -12.30 -10.23
C MET A 1 14.05 -10.95 -10.03
N SER A 2 12.88 -10.72 -10.61
CA SER A 2 12.09 -9.51 -10.33
C SER A 2 11.45 -9.73 -8.97
N ALA A 3 11.96 -9.11 -7.90
CA ALA A 3 11.28 -9.13 -6.62
C ALA A 3 10.02 -8.27 -6.75
N SER A 4 8.83 -8.86 -6.58
CA SER A 4 7.60 -8.06 -6.48
C SER A 4 7.65 -7.27 -5.17
N MET A 5 7.17 -6.03 -5.18
CA MET A 5 7.14 -5.21 -3.96
C MET A 5 6.32 -5.87 -2.84
N ILE A 6 5.27 -6.61 -3.21
CA ILE A 6 4.43 -7.36 -2.27
C ILE A 6 5.21 -8.54 -1.66
N GLU A 7 6.02 -9.25 -2.46
CA GLU A 7 6.86 -10.35 -1.97
C GLU A 7 7.98 -9.83 -1.04
N HIS A 8 8.56 -8.68 -1.36
CA HIS A 8 9.59 -8.07 -0.52
C HIS A 8 9.07 -7.80 0.90
N PHE A 9 7.84 -7.30 1.01
CA PHE A 9 7.21 -7.01 2.30
C PHE A 9 6.49 -8.21 2.93
N ALA A 10 6.46 -9.38 2.30
CA ALA A 10 5.77 -10.56 2.84
C ALA A 10 6.38 -11.07 4.15
N SER A 11 7.66 -10.76 4.42
CA SER A 11 8.36 -11.13 5.65
C SER A 11 8.17 -10.14 6.80
N LEU A 12 7.54 -8.98 6.55
CA LEU A 12 7.29 -7.99 7.60
C LEU A 12 6.15 -8.45 8.50
N GLU A 13 6.42 -8.51 9.79
CA GLU A 13 5.39 -8.69 10.81
C GLU A 13 4.51 -7.44 10.88
N ASP A 14 3.19 -7.65 10.94
CA ASP A 14 2.23 -6.57 11.04
C ASP A 14 1.99 -6.17 12.51
N PRO A 15 2.54 -5.02 12.96
CA PRO A 15 2.51 -4.62 14.36
C PRO A 15 1.13 -4.13 14.81
N ARG A 16 0.17 -4.01 13.89
CA ARG A 16 -1.19 -3.55 14.21
C ARG A 16 -1.90 -4.62 15.04
N ILE A 17 -2.82 -4.18 15.89
CA ILE A 17 -3.72 -5.09 16.62
C ILE A 17 -4.68 -5.73 15.61
N GLU A 18 -4.96 -7.03 15.73
CA GLU A 18 -5.85 -7.79 14.81
C GLU A 18 -7.17 -7.07 14.48
N ARG A 19 -7.83 -6.49 15.49
CA ARG A 19 -9.10 -5.76 15.29
C ARG A 19 -9.01 -4.51 14.39
N ASN A 20 -7.79 -4.02 14.13
CA ASN A 20 -7.52 -2.85 13.28
C ASN A 20 -6.94 -3.24 11.92
N LYS A 21 -6.94 -4.52 11.54
CA LYS A 21 -6.41 -5.02 10.27
C LYS A 21 -7.52 -5.18 9.22
N LEU A 22 -8.08 -4.07 8.75
CA LEU A 22 -9.07 -4.10 7.66
C LEU A 22 -8.44 -4.52 6.32
N TYR A 23 -7.19 -4.10 6.08
CA TYR A 23 -6.43 -4.42 4.88
C TYR A 23 -5.06 -5.01 5.23
N PRO A 24 -4.52 -5.94 4.41
CA PRO A 24 -3.17 -6.45 4.56
C PRO A 24 -2.11 -5.35 4.56
N LEU A 25 -1.09 -5.47 5.42
CA LEU A 25 -0.04 -4.45 5.53
C LEU A 25 0.65 -4.18 4.18
N LYS A 26 0.94 -5.23 3.42
CA LYS A 26 1.57 -5.16 2.10
C LYS A 26 0.80 -4.28 1.08
N GLU A 27 -0.53 -4.29 1.12
CA GLU A 27 -1.37 -3.47 0.23
C GLU A 27 -1.32 -2.00 0.63
N ILE A 28 -1.32 -1.72 1.93
CA ILE A 28 -1.16 -0.36 2.47
C ILE A 28 0.22 0.19 2.09
N LEU A 29 1.27 -0.61 2.20
CA LEU A 29 2.63 -0.23 1.81
C LEU A 29 2.72 0.02 0.30
N LEU A 30 2.10 -0.83 -0.53
CA LEU A 30 2.01 -0.63 -1.98
C LEU A 30 1.36 0.71 -2.32
N LEU A 31 0.18 0.99 -1.76
CA LEU A 31 -0.53 2.24 -1.95
C LEU A 31 0.33 3.45 -1.52
N THR A 32 0.91 3.37 -0.32
CA THR A 32 1.71 4.45 0.28
C THR A 32 2.93 4.77 -0.58
N VAL A 33 3.70 3.76 -0.99
CA VAL A 33 4.88 3.95 -1.83
C VAL A 33 4.49 4.53 -3.20
N CYS A 34 3.45 4.01 -3.84
CA CYS A 34 2.98 4.53 -5.11
C CYS A 34 2.49 5.98 -5.00
N GLY A 35 1.74 6.31 -3.94
CA GLY A 35 1.26 7.65 -3.68
C GLY A 35 2.41 8.64 -3.47
N VAL A 36 3.33 8.33 -2.55
CA VAL A 36 4.49 9.19 -2.24
C VAL A 36 5.38 9.41 -3.46
N LEU A 37 5.68 8.35 -4.23
CA LEU A 37 6.45 8.48 -5.48
C LEU A 37 5.73 9.30 -6.56
N SER A 38 4.39 9.35 -6.50
CA SER A 38 3.57 10.18 -7.38
C SER A 38 3.38 11.61 -6.86
N GLY A 39 4.07 11.98 -5.78
CA GLY A 39 4.01 13.32 -5.19
C GLY A 39 2.85 13.55 -4.21
N ALA A 40 2.17 12.48 -3.75
CA ALA A 40 1.16 12.61 -2.71
C ALA A 40 1.83 12.92 -1.36
N ASP A 41 1.50 14.08 -0.79
CA ASP A 41 2.01 14.53 0.51
C ASP A 41 0.95 14.35 1.61
N GLY A 42 1.27 13.51 2.60
CA GLY A 42 0.37 13.14 3.68
C GLY A 42 -0.69 12.09 3.32
N TRP A 43 -1.41 11.63 4.35
CA TRP A 43 -2.35 10.51 4.24
C TRP A 43 -3.59 10.81 3.39
N GLU A 44 -4.10 12.05 3.44
CA GLU A 44 -5.26 12.47 2.64
C GLU A 44 -4.94 12.43 1.14
N ALA A 45 -3.76 12.91 0.73
CA ALA A 45 -3.34 12.85 -0.66
C ALA A 45 -3.10 11.40 -1.14
N ILE A 46 -2.60 10.53 -0.25
CA ILE A 46 -2.43 9.10 -0.53
C ILE A 46 -3.78 8.40 -0.70
N GLU A 47 -4.77 8.73 0.14
CA GLU A 47 -6.15 8.23 0.00
C GLU A 47 -6.72 8.66 -1.36
N GLN A 48 -6.65 9.95 -1.70
CA GLN A 48 -7.11 10.46 -2.99
C GLN A 48 -6.42 9.78 -4.18
N PHE A 49 -5.10 9.54 -4.09
CA PHE A 49 -4.36 8.76 -5.09
C PHE A 49 -4.90 7.32 -5.19
N GLY A 50 -5.15 6.69 -4.05
CA GLY A 50 -5.69 5.33 -3.96
C GLY A 50 -7.05 5.20 -4.61
N GLU A 51 -7.95 6.14 -4.36
CA GLU A 51 -9.27 6.18 -5.00
C GLU A 51 -9.14 6.42 -6.52
N ALA A 52 -8.32 7.40 -6.92
CA ALA A 52 -8.13 7.76 -8.32
C ALA A 52 -7.46 6.65 -9.15
N LYS A 53 -6.67 5.77 -8.52
CA LYS A 53 -5.90 4.69 -9.17
C LYS A 53 -6.35 3.30 -8.74
N LEU A 54 -7.50 3.15 -8.09
CA LEU A 54 -7.96 1.90 -7.48
C LEU A 54 -7.94 0.73 -8.47
N GLU A 55 -8.49 0.91 -9.67
CA GLU A 55 -8.53 -0.13 -10.70
C GLU A 55 -7.15 -0.56 -11.19
N TRP A 56 -6.17 0.36 -11.17
CA TRP A 56 -4.78 0.03 -11.49
C TRP A 56 -4.10 -0.69 -10.33
N LEU A 57 -4.31 -0.24 -9.09
CA LEU A 57 -3.74 -0.84 -7.88
C LEU A 57 -4.21 -2.29 -7.67
N ARG A 58 -5.47 -2.60 -7.99
CA ARG A 58 -6.06 -3.96 -7.87
C ARG A 58 -5.43 -5.02 -8.78
N ARG A 59 -4.54 -4.64 -9.69
CA ARG A 59 -3.83 -5.56 -10.60
C ARG A 59 -2.60 -6.20 -9.96
N PHE A 60 -2.23 -5.73 -8.77
CA PHE A 60 -1.07 -6.18 -7.99
C PHE A 60 -1.58 -6.86 -6.71
#